data_AF-X1JR22-F1
#
_entry.id   AF-X1JR22-F1
#
_cell.length_a   1.000
_cell.length_b   1.000
_cell.length_c   1.000
_cell.angle_alpha   90.00
_cell.angle_beta   90.00
_cell.angle_gamma   90.00
#
_symmetry.space_group_name_H-M   'P 1'
#
loop_
_entity.id
_entity.type
_entity.pdbx_description
1 polymer ?
#
loop_
_entity_poly.entity_id
_entity_poly.type
_entity_poly.pdbx_seq_one_letter_code
_entity_poly.pdbx_strand_id
1 'polypeptide(L)'
;MPTKAVDLVKALSVTQVMVLDKNPSRTYALLINPSAEEVFLGMGIPAVVDRGIPLLSAGSSYEINLTNPWHGSIHAVSKAGTPNLLITEW
;
A
#
# COMPACT_ATOMS: atom_id res chain seq x y z
N MET A 1 13.71 0.85 17.86
CA MET A 1 12.80 0.32 16.83
C MET A 1 11.50 -0.07 17.53
N PRO A 2 10.33 0.22 16.96
CA PRO A 2 9.07 -0.22 17.55
C PRO A 2 9.12 -1.74 17.75
N THR A 3 8.72 -2.18 18.94
CA THR A 3 8.79 -3.61 19.33
C THR A 3 7.62 -4.43 18.78
N LYS A 4 6.73 -3.80 18.00
CA LYS A 4 5.51 -4.40 17.47
C LYS A 4 5.21 -3.82 16.09
N ALA A 5 4.76 -4.69 15.20
CA ALA A 5 4.23 -4.30 13.91
C ALA A 5 2.90 -3.57 14.07
N VAL A 6 2.62 -2.63 13.18
CA VAL A 6 1.27 -2.11 12.95
C VAL A 6 0.62 -2.98 11.88
N ASP A 7 -0.51 -3.59 12.21
CA ASP A 7 -1.34 -4.37 11.28
C ASP A 7 -2.57 -3.55 10.88
N LEU A 8 -2.74 -3.30 9.57
CA LEU A 8 -3.81 -2.47 9.03
C LEU A 8 -4.51 -3.18 7.88
N VAL A 9 -5.84 -3.04 7.87
CA VAL A 9 -6.67 -3.38 6.72
C VAL A 9 -7.31 -2.09 6.21
N LYS A 10 -7.11 -1.79 4.92
CA LYS A 10 -7.66 -0.59 4.28
C LYS A 10 -8.57 -0.99 3.14
N ALA A 11 -9.86 -0.68 3.27
CA ALA A 11 -10.80 -0.76 2.17
C ALA A 11 -10.42 0.28 1.11
N LEU A 12 -10.29 -0.17 -0.13
CA LEU A 12 -10.02 0.68 -1.28
C LEU A 12 -11.31 1.09 -1.96
N SER A 13 -11.18 1.95 -2.94
CA SER A 13 -12.25 2.29 -3.87
C SER A 13 -11.66 2.57 -5.25
N VAL A 14 -12.53 2.89 -6.21
CA VAL A 14 -12.14 3.43 -7.52
C VAL A 14 -11.67 4.89 -7.47
N THR A 15 -11.62 5.48 -6.27
CA THR A 15 -10.95 6.74 -5.98
C THR A 15 -9.77 6.51 -5.05
N GLN A 16 -8.77 7.39 -5.13
CA GLN A 16 -7.54 7.26 -4.34
C GLN A 16 -7.82 7.31 -2.83
N VAL A 17 -7.20 6.40 -2.09
CA VAL A 17 -7.28 6.29 -0.63
C VAL A 17 -5.88 6.33 -0.06
N MET A 18 -5.64 7.15 0.97
CA MET A 18 -4.40 7.08 1.74
C MET A 18 -4.40 5.80 2.58
N VAL A 19 -3.47 4.89 2.28
CA VAL A 19 -3.38 3.57 2.93
C VAL A 19 -2.33 3.53 4.02
N LEU A 20 -1.29 4.35 3.90
CA LEU A 20 -0.25 4.50 4.91
C LEU A 20 0.18 5.97 4.97
N ASP A 21 0.26 6.56 6.17
CA ASP A 21 0.69 7.95 6.34
C ASP A 21 2.22 8.06 6.29
N LYS A 22 2.76 9.28 6.30
CA LYS A 22 4.20 9.54 6.42
C LYS A 22 4.71 9.01 7.77
N ASN A 23 5.76 8.21 7.73
CA ASN A 23 6.46 7.72 8.92
C ASN A 23 7.98 7.84 8.73
N PRO A 24 8.61 8.88 9.34
CA PRO A 24 10.08 9.06 9.30
C PRO A 24 10.88 7.93 9.93
N SER A 25 10.26 7.11 10.76
CA SER A 25 10.90 5.98 11.45
C SER A 25 10.61 4.63 10.81
N ARG A 26 9.89 4.59 9.68
CA ARG A 26 9.58 3.35 8.95
C ARG A 26 10.87 2.64 8.56
N THR A 27 11.01 1.42 9.07
CA THR A 27 12.08 0.48 8.72
C THR A 27 11.58 -0.62 7.79
N TYR A 28 10.27 -0.90 7.83
CA TYR A 28 9.63 -1.89 7.01
C TYR A 28 8.19 -1.51 6.69
N ALA A 29 7.72 -1.84 5.48
CA ALA A 29 6.29 -2.00 5.22
C ALA A 29 6.04 -3.06 4.15
N LEU A 30 4.99 -3.84 4.31
CA LEU A 30 4.50 -4.79 3.32
C LEU A 30 3.04 -4.49 3.02
N LEU A 31 2.73 -4.24 1.75
CA LEU A 31 1.39 -4.03 1.25
C LEU A 31 1.01 -5.23 0.38
N ILE A 32 -0.09 -5.91 0.69
CA ILE A 32 -0.54 -7.11 -0.03
C ILE A 32 -1.95 -6.86 -0.56
N ASN A 33 -2.15 -7.14 -1.85
CA ASN A 33 -3.47 -7.24 -2.46
C ASN A 33 -3.93 -8.71 -2.41
N PRO A 34 -4.85 -9.09 -1.50
CA PRO A 34 -5.39 -10.44 -1.45
C PRO A 34 -6.51 -10.69 -2.48
N SER A 35 -6.97 -9.64 -3.17
CA SER A 35 -8.14 -9.70 -4.05
C SER A 35 -7.78 -10.01 -5.50
N ALA A 36 -8.80 -10.34 -6.30
CA ALA A 36 -8.65 -10.50 -7.75
C ALA A 36 -8.63 -9.16 -8.51
N GLU A 37 -8.96 -8.04 -7.84
CA GLU A 37 -8.99 -6.72 -8.47
C GLU A 37 -7.58 -6.14 -8.59
N GLU A 38 -7.30 -5.43 -9.67
CA GLU A 38 -6.03 -4.72 -9.82
C GLU A 38 -5.97 -3.51 -8.88
N VAL A 39 -4.84 -3.34 -8.21
CA VAL A 39 -4.58 -2.22 -7.30
C VAL A 39 -3.32 -1.48 -7.73
N PHE A 40 -3.35 -0.15 -7.64
CA PHE A 40 -2.24 0.71 -8.03
C PHE A 40 -1.83 1.60 -6.86
N LEU A 41 -0.54 1.67 -6.57
CA LEU A 41 0.01 2.48 -5.49
C LEU A 41 0.62 3.79 -6.02
N GLY A 42 0.35 4.88 -5.31
CA GLY A 42 0.97 6.19 -5.48
C GLY A 42 1.83 6.55 -4.27
N MET A 43 3.12 6.81 -4.51
CA MET A 43 4.10 7.12 -3.45
C MET A 43 4.21 8.63 -3.26
N GLY A 44 3.65 9.16 -2.17
CA GLY A 44 3.67 10.60 -1.86
C GLY A 44 2.79 11.47 -2.75
N ILE A 45 2.04 10.85 -3.66
CA ILE A 45 1.10 11.49 -4.60
C ILE A 45 -0.22 10.69 -4.63
N PRO A 46 -1.32 11.28 -5.11
CA PRO A 46 -2.57 10.54 -5.32
C PRO A 46 -2.35 9.33 -6.25
N ALA A 47 -2.94 8.18 -5.89
CA ALA A 47 -2.93 7.00 -6.73
C ALA A 47 -3.86 7.17 -7.94
N VAL A 48 -3.43 6.69 -9.11
CA VAL A 48 -4.19 6.76 -10.37
C VAL A 48 -4.21 5.37 -10.99
N VAL A 49 -5.39 4.94 -11.46
CA VAL A 49 -5.56 3.64 -12.13
C VAL A 49 -4.59 3.54 -13.32
N ASP A 50 -4.02 2.35 -13.52
CA ASP A 50 -3.05 2.03 -14.57
C ASP A 50 -1.74 2.85 -14.49
N ARG A 51 -1.37 3.40 -13.31
CA ARG A 51 -0.12 4.15 -13.09
C ARG A 51 0.55 3.78 -11.77
N GLY A 52 1.85 4.05 -11.64
CA GLY A 52 2.60 3.84 -10.41
C GLY A 52 3.03 2.39 -10.22
N ILE A 53 2.86 1.85 -9.01
CA ILE A 53 3.27 0.48 -8.68
C ILE A 53 2.02 -0.42 -8.72
N PRO A 54 1.94 -1.39 -9.65
CA PRO A 54 0.78 -2.25 -9.78
C PRO A 54 0.86 -3.50 -8.90
N LEU A 55 -0.27 -3.89 -8.30
CA LEU A 55 -0.51 -5.15 -7.59
C LEU A 55 -1.66 -5.88 -8.31
N LEU A 56 -1.32 -6.69 -9.31
CA LEU A 56 -2.26 -7.12 -10.38
C LEU A 56 -3.00 -8.44 -10.10
N SER A 57 -2.59 -9.20 -9.10
CA SER A 57 -3.18 -10.50 -8.79
C SER A 57 -3.27 -10.74 -7.29
N ALA A 58 -4.14 -11.67 -6.89
CA ALA A 58 -4.25 -12.10 -5.50
C ALA A 58 -2.89 -12.61 -4.98
N GLY A 59 -2.41 -12.02 -3.90
CA GLY A 59 -1.09 -12.28 -3.31
C GLY A 59 0.02 -11.37 -3.84
N SER A 60 -0.23 -10.52 -4.84
CA SER A 60 0.73 -9.49 -5.26
C SER A 60 1.05 -8.56 -4.10
N SER A 61 2.33 -8.27 -3.90
CA SER A 61 2.80 -7.45 -2.79
C SER A 61 3.86 -6.45 -3.18
N TYR A 62 3.93 -5.35 -2.44
CA TYR A 62 5.03 -4.39 -2.50
C TYR A 62 5.67 -4.26 -1.12
N GLU A 63 6.98 -4.44 -1.07
CA GLU A 63 7.77 -4.38 0.16
C GLU A 63 8.67 -3.15 0.16
N ILE A 64 8.68 -2.44 1.27
CA ILE A 64 9.62 -1.40 1.64
C ILE A 64 10.50 -1.97 2.75
N ASN A 65 11.81 -1.92 2.55
CA ASN A 65 12.82 -2.37 3.50
C ASN A 65 14.05 -1.44 3.44
N LEU A 66 15.13 -1.82 4.11
CA LEU A 66 16.35 -0.99 4.21
C LEU A 66 17.09 -0.77 2.89
N THR A 67 16.77 -1.53 1.83
CA THR A 67 17.39 -1.37 0.50
C THR A 67 16.60 -0.43 -0.41
N ASN A 68 15.33 -0.16 -0.11
CA ASN A 68 14.44 0.73 -0.85
C ASN A 68 13.59 1.61 0.10
N PRO A 69 14.22 2.39 0.99
CA PRO A 69 13.50 3.09 2.05
C PRO A 69 12.51 4.11 1.49
N TRP A 70 11.30 4.11 2.05
CA TRP A 70 10.29 5.13 1.78
C TRP A 70 9.60 5.57 3.07
N HIS A 71 9.69 6.86 3.38
CA HIS A 71 9.13 7.44 4.61
C HIS A 71 7.88 8.29 4.37
N GLY A 72 7.53 8.56 3.11
CA GLY A 72 6.35 9.34 2.76
C GLY A 72 5.04 8.58 2.94
N SER A 73 3.93 9.23 2.64
CA SER A 73 2.62 8.57 2.57
C SER A 73 2.52 7.68 1.34
N ILE A 74 1.59 6.72 1.40
CA ILE A 74 1.25 5.82 0.30
C ILE A 74 -0.25 5.92 0.10
N HIS A 75 -0.65 6.16 -1.13
CA HIS A 75 -2.04 6.10 -1.57
C HIS A 75 -2.23 4.86 -2.44
N ALA A 76 -3.45 4.33 -2.45
CA ALA A 76 -3.83 3.23 -3.33
C ALA A 76 -5.18 3.50 -3.99
N VAL A 77 -5.37 2.94 -5.17
CA VAL A 77 -6.65 2.94 -5.89
C VAL A 77 -6.88 1.57 -6.46
N SER A 78 -8.11 1.08 -6.38
CA SER A 78 -8.50 -0.15 -7.06
C SER A 78 -9.06 0.18 -8.44
N LYS A 79 -8.80 -0.69 -9.41
CA LYS A 79 -9.37 -0.55 -10.76
C LYS A 79 -10.89 -0.68 -10.75
N ALA A 80 -11.42 -1.56 -9.90
CA ALA A 80 -12.85 -1.77 -9.74
C ALA A 80 -13.19 -2.25 -8.31
N GLY A 81 -14.42 -1.98 -7.88
CA GLY A 81 -14.91 -2.42 -6.58
C GLY A 81 -14.23 -1.75 -5.38
N THR A 82 -14.32 -2.42 -4.24
CA THR A 82 -13.81 -1.95 -2.93
C THR A 82 -13.03 -3.05 -2.20
N PRO A 83 -11.96 -3.60 -2.80
CA PRO A 83 -11.18 -4.64 -2.15
C PRO A 83 -10.43 -4.10 -0.92
N ASN A 84 -10.06 -5.01 -0.02
CA ASN A 84 -9.20 -4.67 1.12
C ASN A 84 -7.74 -4.83 0.74
N LEU A 85 -6.91 -3.84 1.06
CA LEU A 85 -5.46 -3.94 1.06
C LEU A 85 -4.97 -4.28 2.47
N LEU A 86 -4.11 -5.29 2.59
CA LEU A 86 -3.49 -5.69 3.85
C LEU A 86 -2.13 -5.02 3.98
N ILE A 87 -1.82 -4.47 5.15
CA ILE A 87 -0.61 -3.68 5.34
C ILE A 87 0.01 -4.03 6.69
N THR A 88 1.30 -4.28 6.69
CA THR A 88 2.09 -4.42 7.92
C THR A 88 3.26 -3.46 7.91
N GLU A 89 3.43 -2.65 8.96
CA GLU A 89 4.49 -1.63 9.07
C GLU A 89 5.30 -1.78 10.37
N TRP A 90 6.61 -1.53 10.30
CA TRP A 90 7.50 -1.34 11.47
C TRP A 90 8.25 -0.02 11.34
#